data_AF-A0A2T0L9P9-F1
#
_entry.id   AF-A0A2T0L9P9-F1
#
_cell.length_a   1.000
_cell.length_b   1.000
_cell.length_c   1.000
_cell.angle_alpha   90.00
_cell.angle_beta   90.00
_cell.angle_gamma   90.00
#
_symmetry.space_group_name_H-M   'P 1'
#
loop_
_entity.id
_entity.type
_entity.pdbx_description
1 polymer ?
#
loop_
_entity_poly.entity_id
_entity_poly.type
_entity_poly.pdbx_seq_one_letter_code
_entity_poly.pdbx_strand_id
1 'polypeptide(L)'
;MDIGTYTFRADRTWSITLSNDADNTYVIADAVKLVRNDSGETDNEKKQFEYTYDANGNLIEMTDGSFGAEIDTYKMSYTELNQIQKVEEIKDGTTKHTT
;
A
#
# COMPACT_ATOMS: atom_id res chain seq x y z
N MET A 1 -24.84 4.08 -25.58
CA MET A 1 -24.02 5.18 -26.13
C MET A 1 -23.03 5.55 -25.05
N ASP A 2 -21.74 5.37 -25.29
CA ASP A 2 -20.69 5.81 -24.37
C ASP A 2 -20.26 7.21 -24.82
N ILE A 3 -20.23 8.17 -23.89
CA ILE A 3 -19.83 9.56 -24.16
C ILE A 3 -18.33 9.77 -23.95
N GLY A 4 -17.61 8.72 -23.54
CA GLY A 4 -16.16 8.69 -23.44
C GLY A 4 -15.64 8.50 -22.01
N THR A 5 -14.34 8.21 -21.92
CA THR A 5 -13.61 8.09 -20.66
C THR A 5 -12.91 9.41 -20.35
N TYR A 6 -13.09 9.91 -19.12
CA TYR A 6 -12.46 11.14 -18.65
C TYR A 6 -11.58 10.86 -17.43
N THR A 7 -10.34 11.33 -17.43
CA THR A 7 -9.39 11.13 -16.33
C THR A 7 -9.46 12.27 -15.33
N PHE A 8 -9.77 11.95 -14.08
CA PHE A 8 -9.75 12.89 -12.96
C PHE A 8 -8.44 12.74 -12.18
N ARG A 9 -7.74 13.85 -11.93
CA ARG A 9 -6.50 13.88 -11.14
C ARG A 9 -6.77 14.47 -9.75
N ALA A 10 -6.11 13.92 -8.73
CA ALA A 10 -6.28 14.33 -7.34
C ALA A 10 -5.73 15.73 -7.01
N ASP A 11 -4.94 16.34 -7.90
CA ASP A 11 -4.26 17.63 -7.71
C ASP A 11 -5.18 18.86 -7.82
N ARG A 12 -6.47 18.66 -8.15
CA ARG A 12 -7.42 19.75 -8.37
C ARG A 12 -8.87 19.31 -8.16
N THR A 13 -9.74 20.31 -8.00
CA THR A 13 -11.19 20.11 -8.01
C THR A 13 -11.69 19.98 -9.45
N TRP A 14 -12.57 19.03 -9.70
CA TRP A 14 -13.24 18.84 -10.99
C TRP A 14 -14.75 19.05 -10.85
N SER A 15 -15.39 19.52 -11.94
CA SER A 15 -16.84 19.67 -12.02
C SER A 15 -17.37 18.88 -13.21
N ILE A 16 -18.48 18.18 -13.00
CA ILE A 16 -19.24 17.49 -14.05
C ILE A 16 -20.59 18.18 -14.15
N THR A 17 -20.85 18.81 -15.28
CA THR A 17 -22.16 19.42 -15.57
C THR A 17 -22.88 18.57 -16.60
N LEU A 18 -24.07 18.11 -16.23
CA LEU A 18 -25.03 17.57 -17.19
C LEU A 18 -26.01 18.69 -17.55
N SER A 19 -25.99 19.13 -18.80
CA SER A 19 -26.90 20.14 -19.31
C SER A 19 -27.69 19.61 -20.49
N ASN A 20 -28.93 20.06 -20.59
CA ASN A 20 -29.77 19.86 -21.75
C ASN A 20 -29.50 20.97 -22.77
N ASP A 21 -28.94 20.61 -23.93
CA ASP A 21 -28.73 21.53 -25.06
C ASP A 21 -29.78 21.33 -26.18
N ALA A 22 -30.95 20.78 -25.83
CA ALA A 22 -32.02 20.55 -26.78
C ALA A 22 -33.02 21.71 -26.78
N ASP A 23 -33.35 22.21 -27.97
CA ASP A 23 -34.35 23.26 -28.21
C ASP A 23 -35.74 22.83 -27.66
N ASN A 24 -36.02 23.18 -26.41
CA ASN A 24 -37.30 22.98 -25.72
C ASN A 24 -37.75 21.52 -25.50
N THR A 25 -36.84 20.54 -25.41
CA THR A 25 -37.17 19.14 -25.06
C THR A 25 -36.43 18.66 -23.81
N TYR A 26 -36.87 17.57 -23.15
CA TYR A 26 -36.23 17.05 -21.94
C TYR A 26 -35.14 16.02 -22.25
N VAL A 27 -34.00 16.14 -21.59
CA VAL A 27 -33.03 15.03 -21.46
C VAL A 27 -33.29 14.34 -20.12
N ILE A 28 -33.75 13.08 -20.15
CA ILE A 28 -33.89 12.25 -18.95
C ILE A 28 -32.64 11.39 -18.83
N ALA A 29 -31.73 11.76 -17.94
CA ALA A 29 -30.64 10.88 -17.51
C ALA A 29 -31.10 10.12 -16.26
N ASP A 30 -31.14 8.79 -16.32
CA ASP A 30 -31.58 7.93 -15.21
C ASP A 30 -30.53 7.89 -14.07
N ALA A 31 -29.24 7.75 -14.40
CA ALA A 31 -28.16 7.79 -13.42
C ALA A 31 -26.78 8.11 -14.02
N VAL A 32 -25.87 8.63 -13.19
CA VAL A 32 -24.43 8.73 -13.45
C VAL A 32 -23.68 7.73 -12.57
N LYS A 33 -22.72 6.99 -13.15
CA LYS A 33 -21.81 6.11 -12.40
C LYS A 33 -20.38 6.60 -12.54
N LEU A 34 -19.77 6.95 -11.42
CA LEU A 34 -18.34 7.23 -11.33
C LEU A 34 -17.62 5.95 -10.93
N VAL A 35 -16.62 5.55 -11.70
CA VAL A 35 -15.78 4.37 -11.41
C VAL A 35 -14.33 4.84 -11.32
N ARG A 36 -13.68 4.57 -10.19
CA ARG A 36 -12.22 4.73 -10.10
C ARG A 36 -11.58 3.65 -10.95
N ASN A 37 -10.71 4.06 -11.88
CA ASN A 37 -9.80 3.14 -12.56
C ASN A 37 -8.44 3.20 -11.85
N ASP A 38 -8.06 2.12 -11.19
CA ASP A 38 -6.78 1.92 -10.51
C ASP A 38 -5.80 1.07 -11.33
N SER A 39 -6.15 0.75 -12.58
CA SER A 39 -5.27 0.01 -13.49
C SER A 39 -3.96 0.76 -13.70
N GLY A 40 -2.86 0.15 -13.29
CA GLY A 40 -1.51 0.72 -13.43
C GLY A 40 -1.00 1.49 -12.21
N GLU A 41 -1.82 1.65 -11.16
CA GLU A 41 -1.35 2.16 -9.88
C GLU A 41 -0.55 1.06 -9.16
N THR A 42 0.64 1.40 -8.65
CA THR A 42 1.42 0.52 -7.78
C THR A 42 1.06 0.82 -6.33
N ASP A 43 0.59 -0.18 -5.59
CA ASP A 43 0.33 -0.06 -4.15
C ASP A 43 1.65 -0.08 -3.37
N ASN A 44 2.27 1.11 -3.27
CA ASN A 44 3.51 1.33 -2.53
C ASN A 44 3.24 1.64 -1.05
N GLU A 45 1.99 1.94 -0.70
CA GLU A 45 1.54 2.21 0.66
C GLU A 45 1.39 0.93 1.48
N LYS A 46 1.11 -0.21 0.83
CA LYS A 46 1.00 -1.51 1.49
C LYS A 46 2.24 -1.83 2.30
N LYS A 47 2.00 -2.23 3.55
CA LYS A 47 3.02 -2.78 4.43
C LYS A 47 2.89 -4.30 4.53
N GLN A 48 4.02 -4.99 4.47
CA GLN A 48 4.07 -6.45 4.56
C GLN A 48 5.17 -6.87 5.53
N PHE A 49 4.77 -7.54 6.59
CA PHE A 49 5.67 -8.06 7.62
C PHE A 49 5.46 -9.54 7.83
N GLU A 50 6.55 -10.29 7.99
CA GLU A 50 6.51 -11.71 8.36
C GLU A 50 7.32 -11.92 9.65
N TYR A 51 6.91 -12.90 10.44
CA TYR A 51 7.46 -13.16 11.78
C TYR A 51 7.74 -14.65 11.96
N THR A 52 8.96 -14.97 12.39
CA THR A 52 9.39 -16.34 12.68
C THR A 52 9.72 -16.48 14.16
N TYR A 53 9.23 -17.55 14.78
CA TYR A 53 9.41 -17.80 16.20
C TYR A 53 10.18 -19.11 16.45
N ASP A 54 10.92 -19.15 17.55
CA ASP A 54 11.48 -20.40 18.07
C ASP A 54 10.42 -21.24 18.82
N ALA A 55 10.82 -22.43 19.30
CA ALA A 55 9.93 -23.33 20.03
C ALA A 55 9.49 -22.79 21.41
N ASN A 56 10.20 -21.82 21.96
CA ASN A 56 9.85 -21.14 23.22
C ASN A 56 8.91 -19.94 22.98
N GLY A 57 8.63 -19.61 21.71
CA GLY A 57 7.80 -18.48 21.32
C GLY A 57 8.55 -17.15 21.26
N ASN A 58 9.88 -17.15 21.29
CA ASN A 58 10.66 -15.93 21.06
C ASN A 58 10.69 -15.59 19.57
N LEU A 59 10.53 -14.31 19.23
CA LEU A 59 10.60 -13.83 17.84
C LEU A 59 12.07 -13.81 17.39
N ILE A 60 12.46 -14.68 16.46
CA ILE A 60 13.86 -14.78 16.01
C ILE A 60 14.13 -14.07 14.68
N GLU A 61 13.09 -13.81 13.89
CA GLU A 61 13.20 -13.06 12.64
C GLU A 61 11.93 -12.27 12.35
N MET A 62 12.08 -11.02 11.94
CA MET A 62 11.03 -10.22 11.29
C MET A 62 11.54 -9.75 9.93
N THR A 63 10.75 -9.94 8.87
CA THR A 63 11.04 -9.34 7.56
C THR A 63 10.09 -8.18 7.28
N ASP A 64 10.59 -7.12 6.62
CA ASP A 64 9.80 -6.03 6.06
C ASP A 64 9.93 -6.07 4.53
N GLY A 65 8.90 -6.60 3.88
CA GLY A 65 8.79 -6.68 2.41
C GLY A 65 8.12 -5.46 1.78
N SER A 66 7.88 -4.40 2.56
CA SER A 66 7.19 -3.20 2.09
C SER A 66 8.03 -2.43 1.07
N PHE A 67 7.34 -1.72 0.15
CA PHE A 67 8.04 -0.81 -0.75
C PHE A 67 8.81 0.27 0.04
N GLY A 68 10.08 0.44 -0.27
CA GLY A 68 10.95 1.44 0.35
C GLY A 68 11.37 1.14 1.79
N ALA A 69 11.30 -0.11 2.26
CA ALA A 69 11.77 -0.48 3.59
C ALA A 69 13.25 -0.06 3.82
N GLU A 70 13.53 0.59 4.95
CA GLU A 70 14.89 1.02 5.30
C GLU A 70 15.78 -0.17 5.71
N ILE A 71 15.18 -1.20 6.30
CA ILE A 71 15.78 -2.48 6.72
C ILE A 71 14.83 -3.59 6.25
N ASP A 72 15.37 -4.65 5.65
CA ASP A 72 14.56 -5.75 5.12
C ASP A 72 14.33 -6.85 6.15
N THR A 73 15.27 -7.03 7.09
CA THR A 73 15.25 -8.15 8.02
C THR A 73 15.86 -7.74 9.36
N TYR A 74 15.15 -8.08 10.43
CA TYR A 74 15.60 -8.01 11.81
C TYR A 74 15.78 -9.44 12.31
N LYS A 75 17.00 -9.80 12.74
CA LYS A 75 17.30 -11.09 13.36
C LYS A 75 17.59 -10.91 14.84
N MET A 76 16.97 -11.75 15.67
CA MET A 76 17.11 -11.67 17.12
C MET A 76 17.67 -12.97 17.66
N SER A 77 18.60 -12.85 18.60
CA SER A 77 19.08 -13.97 19.41
C SER A 77 18.79 -13.73 20.87
N TYR A 78 18.67 -14.82 21.62
CA TYR A 78 18.23 -14.80 23.01
C TYR A 78 19.21 -15.55 23.89
N THR A 79 19.30 -15.13 25.15
CA THR A 79 19.95 -15.91 26.21
C THR A 79 19.10 -17.14 26.57
N GLU A 80 19.67 -18.06 27.35
CA GLU A 80 18.94 -19.24 27.85
C GLU A 80 17.73 -18.90 28.74
N LEU A 81 17.66 -17.66 29.22
CA LEU A 81 16.52 -17.14 30.02
C LEU A 81 15.50 -16.38 29.16
N ASN A 82 15.54 -16.53 27.83
CA ASN A 82 14.66 -15.83 26.87
C ASN A 82 14.78 -14.30 26.92
N GLN A 83 15.96 -13.78 27.27
CA GLN A 83 16.24 -12.34 27.20
C GLN A 83 16.91 -12.02 25.87
N ILE A 84 16.53 -10.91 25.21
CA ILE A 84 17.18 -10.49 23.96
C ILE A 84 18.68 -10.30 24.25
N GLN A 85 19.50 -11.00 23.47
CA GLN A 85 20.95 -10.94 23.53
C GLN A 85 21.52 -10.04 22.42
N LYS A 86 20.89 -10.07 21.24
CA LYS A 86 21.35 -9.34 20.05
C LYS A 86 20.20 -9.08 19.10
N VAL A 87 20.22 -7.94 18.43
CA VAL A 87 19.41 -7.64 17.25
C VAL A 87 20.34 -7.27 16.08
N GLU A 88 20.13 -7.87 14.92
CA GLU A 88 20.82 -7.52 13.67
C GLU A 88 19.83 -6.91 12.68
N GLU A 89 20.13 -5.70 12.21
CA GLU A 89 19.36 -5.01 11.18
C GLU A 89 20.05 -5.21 9.84
N ILE A 90 19.38 -5.83 8.88
CA ILE A 90 19.94 -6.28 7.61
C ILE A 90 19.18 -5.62 6.44
N LYS A 91 19.93 -5.02 5.51
CA LYS A 91 19.40 -4.46 4.26
C LYS A 91 20.18 -5.01 3.08
N ASP A 92 19.46 -5.53 2.09
CA ASP A 92 19.99 -6.19 0.90
C ASP A 92 21.03 -7.28 1.24
N GLY A 93 20.70 -8.10 2.26
CA GLY A 93 21.56 -9.17 2.75
C GLY A 93 22.80 -8.72 3.53
N THR A 94 22.97 -7.42 3.77
CA THR A 94 24.12 -6.85 4.50
C THR A 94 23.69 -6.30 5.85
N THR A 95 24.34 -6.74 6.94
CA THR A 95 24.13 -6.17 8.27
C THR A 95 24.52 -4.69 8.28
N LYS A 96 23.56 -3.82 8.60
CA LYS A 96 23.74 -2.38 8.73
C LYS A 96 24.01 -1.97 10.17
N HIS A 97 23.38 -2.67 11.11
CA HIS A 97 23.53 -2.37 12.52
C HIS A 97 23.40 -3.63 13.39
N THR A 98 23.95 -3.55 14.59
CA THR A 98 23.81 -4.57 15.62
C THR A 98 23.68 -3.89 16.96
N THR A 99 22.65 -4.28 17.72
CA THR A 99 22.39 -3.82 19.10
C THR A 99 22.44 -5.00 20.06
#